data_AF-A0A1G2LHB6-F1
#
_entry.id   AF-A0A1G2LHB6-F1
#
_cell.length_a   1.000
_cell.length_b   1.000
_cell.length_c   1.000
_cell.angle_alpha   90.00
_cell.angle_beta   90.00
_cell.angle_gamma   90.00
#
_symmetry.space_group_name_H-M   'P 1'
#
loop_
_entity.id
_entity.type
_entity.pdbx_description
1 polymer ?
#
loop_
_entity_poly.entity_id
_entity_poly.type
_entity_poly.pdbx_seq_one_letter_code
_entity_poly.pdbx_strand_id
1 'polypeptide(L)' 'MSRSARITIADCSYQILIRIAKQCGFTLFEGRKHCKVKTRDGRFVTTIPRHNRVKRETARSIIDAMNASGASIRYS' A
#
# COMPACT_ATOMS: atom_id res chain seq x y z
N MET A 1 -15.77 2.98 11.12
CA MET A 1 -15.93 1.97 10.05
C MET A 1 -14.56 1.56 9.54
N SER A 2 -14.02 0.43 9.99
CA SER A 2 -12.74 -0.10 9.51
C SER A 2 -12.96 -0.72 8.12
N ARG A 3 -12.53 -0.02 7.06
CA ARG A 3 -12.67 -0.51 5.68
C ARG A 3 -11.60 -1.57 5.44
N SER A 4 -11.97 -2.83 5.57
CA SER A 4 -11.11 -3.97 5.25
C SER A 4 -11.00 -4.14 3.73
N ALA A 5 -9.77 -4.12 3.20
CA ALA A 5 -9.50 -4.27 1.76
C ALA A 5 -8.97 -5.68 1.47
N ARG A 6 -9.33 -6.25 0.30
CA ARG A 6 -8.82 -7.55 -0.16
C ARG A 6 -8.02 -7.37 -1.46
N ILE A 7 -6.87 -8.02 -1.56
CA ILE A 7 -6.01 -7.98 -2.76
C ILE A 7 -5.42 -9.35 -3.10
N THR A 8 -5.27 -9.62 -4.39
CA THR A 8 -4.48 -10.76 -4.90
C THR A 8 -3.06 -10.31 -5.16
N ILE A 9 -2.06 -10.91 -4.50
CA ILE A 9 -0.67 -10.45 -4.59
C ILE A 9 0.01 -10.86 -5.91
N ALA A 10 -0.54 -11.87 -6.59
CA ALA A 10 0.04 -12.44 -7.82
C ALA A 10 0.09 -11.46 -9.01
N ASP A 11 -0.85 -10.50 -9.05
CA ASP A 11 -0.97 -9.49 -10.10
C ASP A 11 -1.16 -8.09 -9.50
N CYS A 12 -0.21 -7.70 -8.66
CA CYS A 12 -0.27 -6.44 -7.94
C CYS A 12 0.47 -5.34 -8.71
N SER A 13 -0.20 -4.23 -8.99
CA SER A 13 0.39 -3.04 -9.63
C SER A 13 0.49 -1.86 -8.66
N TYR A 14 1.30 -0.86 -9.02
CA TYR A 14 1.36 0.42 -8.33
C TYR A 14 -0.04 1.03 -8.08
N GLN A 15 -0.89 0.99 -9.10
CA GLN A 15 -2.23 1.59 -9.04
C GLN A 15 -3.13 0.89 -8.02
N ILE A 16 -3.06 -0.44 -7.95
CA ILE A 16 -3.84 -1.22 -6.98
C ILE A 16 -3.38 -0.90 -5.55
N LEU A 17 -2.08 -0.90 -5.30
CA LEU A 17 -1.52 -0.61 -3.97
C LEU A 17 -1.88 0.81 -3.51
N ILE A 18 -1.81 1.80 -4.41
CA ILE A 18 -2.23 3.17 -4.10
C ILE A 18 -3.71 3.25 -3.79
N ARG A 19 -4.56 2.56 -4.57
CA ARG A 19 -6.00 2.58 -4.36
C ARG A 19 -6.35 2.04 -2.97
N ILE A 20 -5.70 0.97 -2.55
CA ILE A 20 -5.88 0.39 -1.21
C ILE A 20 -5.35 1.33 -0.14
N ALA A 21 -4.16 1.89 -0.31
CA ALA A 21 -3.61 2.85 0.64
C ALA A 21 -4.55 4.04 0.87
N LYS A 22 -5.13 4.60 -0.22
CA LYS A 22 -6.17 5.65 -0.13
C LYS A 22 -7.42 5.16 0.58
N GLN A 23 -7.91 3.94 0.29
CA GLN A 23 -9.09 3.37 0.95
C GLN A 23 -8.90 3.17 2.46
N CYS A 24 -7.69 2.80 2.87
CA CYS A 24 -7.29 2.69 4.28
C CYS A 24 -7.02 4.05 4.94
N GLY A 25 -7.11 5.16 4.20
CA GLY A 25 -6.98 6.51 4.73
C GLY A 25 -5.54 6.99 4.92
N PHE A 26 -4.56 6.35 4.28
CA PHE A 26 -3.18 6.82 4.24
C PHE A 26 -3.02 8.03 3.31
N THR A 27 -2.06 8.87 3.65
CA THR A 27 -1.63 9.99 2.82
C THR A 27 -0.53 9.53 1.88
N LEU A 28 -0.62 9.93 0.61
CA LEU A 28 0.31 9.53 -0.44
C LEU A 28 1.10 10.73 -0.93
N PHE A 29 2.42 10.56 -1.01
CA PHE A 29 3.32 11.56 -1.55
C PHE A 29 3.96 11.00 -2.81
N GLU A 30 3.54 11.51 -3.96
CA GLU A 30 4.03 11.05 -5.25
C GLU A 30 5.44 11.59 -5.52
N GLY A 31 6.40 10.67 -5.64
CA GLY A 31 7.72 10.95 -6.19
C GLY A 31 7.83 10.49 -7.64
N ARG A 32 8.96 10.80 -8.29
CA ARG A 32 9.19 10.48 -9.70
C ARG A 32 9.18 8.98 -10.01
N LYS A 33 9.79 8.15 -9.14
CA LYS A 33 9.94 6.69 -9.33
C LYS A 33 9.15 5.84 -8.34
N HIS A 34 8.68 6.42 -7.24
CA HIS A 34 7.96 5.73 -6.18
C HIS A 34 7.02 6.69 -5.48
N CYS A 35 5.99 6.16 -4.82
CA CYS A 35 5.10 6.92 -3.95
C CYS A 35 5.37 6.56 -2.50
N LYS A 36 5.49 7.56 -1.63
CA LYS A 36 5.65 7.36 -0.19
C LYS A 36 4.27 7.31 0.45
N VAL A 37 4.05 6.32 1.30
CA VAL A 37 2.83 6.14 2.08
C VAL A 37 3.10 6.63 3.49
N LYS A 38 2.25 7.52 3.99
CA LYS A 38 2.29 8.02 5.36
C LYS A 38 0.95 7.85 6.05
N THR A 39 0.96 7.74 7.37
CA THR A 39 -0.26 7.83 8.19
C THR A 39 -0.82 9.26 8.13
N ARG A 40 -2.05 9.44 8.62
CA ARG A 40 -2.66 10.77 8.75
C ARG A 40 -1.83 11.71 9.63
N ASP A 41 -1.21 11.17 10.67
CA ASP A 41 -0.30 11.89 11.58
C ASP A 41 1.08 12.18 10.96
N GLY A 42 1.30 11.84 9.69
CA GLY A 42 2.55 12.14 8.98
C GLY A 42 3.69 11.15 9.21
N ARG A 43 3.46 10.05 9.93
CA ARG A 43 4.45 8.98 10.12
C ARG A 43 4.68 8.22 8.82
N PHE A 44 5.94 7.99 8.47
CA PHE A 44 6.29 7.18 7.31
C PHE A 44 5.94 5.70 7.55
N VAL A 45 5.28 5.09 6.57
CA VAL A 45 4.88 3.67 6.62
C VAL A 45 5.75 2.85 5.67
N THR A 46 5.71 3.16 4.38
CA THR A 46 6.42 2.40 3.34
C THR A 46 6.50 3.18 2.02
N THR A 47 7.23 2.65 1.06
CA THR A 47 7.29 3.15 -0.33
C THR A 47 6.73 2.14 -1.32
N ILE A 48 5.96 2.63 -2.28
CA ILE A 48 5.40 1.83 -3.38
C ILE A 48 6.14 2.20 -4.67
N PRO A 49 6.87 1.28 -5.32
CA PRO A 49 7.52 1.54 -6.60
C PRO A 49 6.48 1.73 -7.72
N ARG A 50 6.73 2.68 -8.64
CA ARG A 50 5.88 2.91 -9.83
C ARG A 50 6.16 1.86 -10.91
N HIS A 51 5.89 0.60 -10.60
CA HIS A 51 5.98 -0.50 -11.58
C HIS A 51 4.58 -0.96 -11.98
N ASN A 52 4.43 -1.31 -13.27
CA ASN A 52 3.19 -1.92 -13.77
C ASN A 52 2.93 -3.26 -13.07
N ARG A 53 4.00 -4.02 -12.76
CA ARG A 53 3.93 -5.25 -11.98
C ARG A 53 4.92 -5.19 -10.83
N VAL A 54 4.41 -5.32 -9.61
CA VAL A 54 5.18 -5.39 -8.38
C VAL A 54 5.40 -6.86 -8.04
N LYS A 55 6.63 -7.22 -7.66
CA LYS A 55 6.94 -8.59 -7.23
C LYS A 55 6.08 -8.97 -6.03
N ARG A 56 5.65 -10.24 -5.98
CA ARG A 56 4.79 -10.76 -4.91
C ARG A 56 5.35 -10.46 -3.52
N GLU A 57 6.64 -10.69 -3.32
CA GLU A 57 7.32 -10.43 -2.05
C GLU A 57 7.30 -8.96 -1.66
N THR A 58 7.61 -8.06 -2.62
CA THR A 58 7.57 -6.61 -2.39
C THR A 58 6.17 -6.14 -2.04
N ALA A 59 5.15 -6.59 -2.78
CA ALA A 59 3.76 -6.25 -2.48
C ALA A 59 3.34 -6.78 -1.10
N ARG A 60 3.76 -7.99 -0.72
CA ARG A 60 3.53 -8.54 0.62
C ARG A 60 4.16 -7.67 1.71
N SER A 61 5.43 -7.30 1.58
CA SER A 61 6.12 -6.44 2.56
C SER A 61 5.46 -5.05 2.68
N ILE A 62 4.98 -4.49 1.57
CA ILE A 62 4.25 -3.21 1.56
C ILE A 62 2.94 -3.33 2.35
N ILE A 63 2.16 -4.39 2.08
CA ILE A 63 0.88 -4.62 2.75
C ILE A 63 1.08 -4.89 4.24
N ASP A 64 2.11 -5.66 4.60
CA ASP A 64 2.46 -5.95 5.98
C ASP A 64 2.81 -4.66 6.76
N ALA A 65 3.62 -3.78 6.17
CA ALA A 65 3.93 -2.47 6.76
C ALA A 65 2.69 -1.58 6.94
N MET A 66 1.75 -1.61 5.97
CA MET A 66 0.47 -0.90 6.10
C MET A 66 -0.39 -1.48 7.22
N ASN A 67 -0.49 -2.81 7.34
CA ASN A 67 -1.23 -3.49 8.40
C ASN A 67 -0.63 -3.20 9.78
N ALA A 68 0.70 -3.21 9.90
CA ALA A 68 1.39 -2.82 11.13
C ALA A 68 1.12 -1.36 11.54
N SER A 69 0.77 -0.51 10.57
CA SER A 69 0.38 0.88 10.79
C SER A 69 -1.14 1.08 11.03
N GLY A 70 -1.89 -0.01 11.21
CA GLY A 70 -3.33 0.02 11.52
C GLY A 70 -4.26 -0.21 10.33
N ALA A 71 -3.74 -0.59 9.16
CA ALA A 71 -4.60 -1.04 8.06
C ALA A 71 -5.18 -2.44 8.33
N SER A 72 -6.30 -2.76 7.68
CA SER A 72 -6.90 -4.10 7.70
C SER A 72 -6.98 -4.66 6.30
N ILE A 73 -5.83 -4.95 5.70
CA ILE A 73 -5.69 -5.46 4.34
C ILE A 73 -5.47 -6.97 4.39
N ARG A 74 -6.40 -7.74 3.82
CA ARG A 74 -6.26 -9.19 3.62
C ARG A 74 -5.74 -9.46 2.22
N TYR A 75 -4.84 -10.41 2.09
CA TYR A 75 -4.30 -10.79 0.79
C TYR A 75 -4.39 -12.29 0.55
N SER A 76 -4.52 -12.67 -0.73
CA SER A 76 -4.55 -14.06 -1.22
C SER A 76 -3.44 -14.32 -2.23
#